data_AF-A0A7W0YNQ4-F1
#
_entry.id   AF-A0A7W0YNQ4-F1
#
_cell.length_a   1.000
_cell.length_b   1.000
_cell.length_c   1.000
_cell.angle_alpha   90.00
_cell.angle_beta   90.00
_cell.angle_gamma   90.00
#
_symmetry.space_group_name_H-M   'P 1'
#
loop_
_entity.id
_entity.type
_entity.pdbx_description
1 polymer ?
#
loop_
_entity_poly.entity_id
_entity_poly.type
_entity_poly.pdbx_seq_one_letter_code
_entity_poly.pdbx_strand_id
1 'polypeptide(L)'
;MAERRAELSGAEVTTQLRALGVEEGGVLLVHTSFRATRPVAGGPLGLIEALRDGVGPGGTLVMPSWTGSDDVPFDPTTTPSSPDLGVVADTFWRVPGVLRSDHLFAFAAAGPEAARITADPLPLPPHIPESPVGRVHDLDGQVLLLGVGHDADTTLHLAELLAGVPYRVPKHCTVLRDGRPARIEYGENDHCCERFGFADEWLRAGKLQSEGPVGHAHARLARARDIVAVALEHLAHDPLLFLHPPAAGCSECDAARRSTDQVVRRPLTLTPTPARAAARTRSASARPAGGPAPGESPARATPALPS
;
A
#
# COMPACT_ATOMS: atom_id res chain seq x y z
N MET A 1 -29.00 -5.76 28.77
CA MET A 1 -29.22 -4.97 27.53
C MET A 1 -27.87 -4.41 27.13
N ALA A 2 -27.34 -4.76 25.96
CA ALA A 2 -26.13 -4.12 25.47
C ALA A 2 -26.44 -2.62 25.24
N GLU A 3 -25.64 -1.73 25.84
CA GLU A 3 -25.76 -0.29 25.58
C GLU A 3 -25.66 -0.05 24.06
N ARG A 4 -26.65 0.64 23.51
CA ARG A 4 -26.62 1.05 22.11
C ARG A 4 -25.51 2.09 21.97
N ARG A 5 -24.44 1.73 21.24
CA ARG A 5 -23.39 2.66 20.86
C ARG A 5 -24.00 3.84 20.11
N ALA A 6 -23.58 5.06 20.46
CA ALA A 6 -23.98 6.26 19.75
C ALA A 6 -23.49 6.20 18.29
N GLU A 7 -24.33 6.59 17.34
CA GLU A 7 -23.93 6.72 15.95
C GLU A 7 -23.05 7.95 15.79
N LEU A 8 -21.85 7.76 15.23
CA LEU A 8 -20.90 8.85 14.99
C LEU A 8 -21.11 9.42 13.58
N SER A 9 -21.07 10.74 13.46
CA SER A 9 -21.07 11.43 12.17
C SER A 9 -19.75 11.26 11.42
N GLY A 10 -19.76 11.44 10.10
CA GLY A 10 -18.54 11.46 9.29
C GLY A 10 -17.52 12.49 9.78
N ALA A 11 -17.97 13.69 10.17
CA ALA A 11 -17.11 14.76 10.68
C ALA A 11 -16.41 14.39 12.01
N GLU A 12 -17.09 13.67 12.90
CA GLU A 12 -16.47 13.15 14.13
C GLU A 12 -15.39 12.10 13.81
N VAL A 13 -15.67 11.20 12.87
CA VAL A 13 -14.69 10.19 12.41
C VAL A 13 -13.49 10.87 11.74
N THR A 14 -13.70 11.88 10.89
CA THR A 14 -12.62 12.67 10.29
C THR A 14 -11.78 13.40 11.35
N THR A 15 -12.42 13.95 12.38
CA THR A 15 -11.72 14.59 13.50
C THR A 15 -10.84 13.59 14.25
N GLN A 16 -11.36 12.38 14.49
CA GLN A 16 -10.60 11.28 15.11
C GLN A 16 -9.42 10.84 14.25
N LEU A 17 -9.59 10.72 12.93
CA LEU A 17 -8.51 10.38 11.99
C LEU A 17 -7.38 11.42 12.05
N ARG A 18 -7.72 12.71 12.03
CA ARG A 18 -6.73 13.79 12.14
C ARG A 18 -6.03 13.81 13.50
N ALA A 19 -6.78 13.57 14.58
CA ALA A 19 -6.21 13.46 15.93
C ALA A 19 -5.27 12.25 16.07
N LEU A 20 -5.54 11.15 15.36
CA LEU A 20 -4.66 9.98 15.28
C LEU A 20 -3.36 10.29 14.51
N GLY A 21 -3.37 11.30 13.64
CA GLY A 21 -2.21 11.74 12.86
C GLY A 21 -2.28 11.41 11.37
N VAL A 22 -3.48 11.15 10.82
CA VAL A 22 -3.64 11.02 9.36
C VAL A 22 -3.24 12.32 8.69
N GLU A 23 -2.32 12.24 7.74
CA GLU A 23 -1.75 13.38 7.05
C GLU A 23 -2.63 13.85 5.88
N GLU A 24 -3.01 15.13 5.90
CA GLU A 24 -3.67 15.76 4.76
C GLU A 24 -2.71 15.85 3.57
N GLY A 25 -3.17 15.46 2.38
CA GLY A 25 -2.35 15.38 1.18
C GLY A 25 -1.52 14.11 1.05
N GLY A 26 -1.48 13.25 2.08
CA GLY A 26 -0.71 12.01 2.11
C GLY A 26 -1.38 10.85 1.37
N VAL A 27 -0.66 9.73 1.28
CA VAL A 27 -1.19 8.43 0.85
C VAL A 27 -1.57 7.64 2.10
N LEU A 28 -2.78 7.08 2.15
CA LEU A 28 -3.27 6.30 3.28
C LEU A 28 -3.76 4.93 2.81
N LEU A 29 -3.04 3.87 3.15
CA LEU A 29 -3.49 2.49 3.02
C LEU A 29 -4.31 2.09 4.25
N VAL A 30 -5.52 1.59 4.05
CA VAL A 30 -6.43 1.24 5.15
C VAL A 30 -6.83 -0.23 5.11
N HIS A 31 -6.61 -0.92 6.21
CA HIS A 31 -7.18 -2.24 6.51
C HIS A 31 -8.29 -2.05 7.55
N THR A 32 -9.48 -2.62 7.33
CA THR A 32 -10.64 -2.26 8.16
C THR A 32 -11.47 -3.46 8.62
N SER A 33 -12.03 -3.35 9.83
CA SER A 33 -13.16 -4.14 10.29
C SER A 33 -14.33 -3.23 10.61
N PHE A 34 -15.27 -3.08 9.68
CA PHE A 34 -16.46 -2.23 9.90
C PHE A 34 -17.28 -2.66 11.12
N ARG A 35 -17.23 -3.95 11.49
CA ARG A 35 -17.91 -4.48 12.67
C ARG A 35 -17.37 -3.87 13.96
N ALA A 36 -16.09 -3.55 14.01
CA ALA A 36 -15.45 -2.86 15.13
C ALA A 36 -15.73 -1.34 15.10
N THR A 37 -15.72 -0.74 13.92
CA THR A 37 -15.85 0.71 13.72
C THR A 37 -17.28 1.23 13.92
N ARG A 38 -18.31 0.43 13.57
CA ARG A 38 -19.72 0.83 13.60
C ARG A 38 -20.28 1.09 15.01
N PRO A 39 -21.39 1.85 15.14
CA PRO A 39 -22.14 2.55 14.07
C PRO A 39 -21.51 3.89 13.64
N VAL A 40 -21.53 4.14 12.33
CA VAL A 40 -21.14 5.39 11.67
C VAL A 40 -22.27 5.80 10.73
N ALA A 41 -22.67 7.08 10.77
CA ALA A 41 -23.70 7.64 9.89
C ALA A 41 -23.35 7.40 8.42
N GLY A 42 -24.32 6.96 7.62
CA GLY A 42 -24.07 6.58 6.22
C GLY A 42 -23.41 5.20 6.04
N GLY A 43 -23.19 4.44 7.12
CA GLY A 43 -22.69 3.07 7.05
C GLY A 43 -21.25 2.99 6.50
N PRO A 44 -20.91 1.93 5.73
CA PRO A 44 -19.60 1.79 5.12
C PRO A 44 -19.24 2.95 4.18
N LEU A 45 -20.21 3.50 3.45
CA LEU A 45 -19.98 4.64 2.55
C LEU A 45 -19.63 5.91 3.34
N GLY A 46 -20.34 6.18 4.44
CA GLY A 46 -20.01 7.30 5.32
C GLY A 46 -18.62 7.19 5.96
N LEU A 47 -18.14 5.97 6.24
CA LEU A 47 -16.75 5.76 6.67
C LEU A 47 -15.75 6.05 5.54
N ILE A 48 -16.05 5.64 4.31
CA ILE A 48 -15.21 5.94 3.13
C ILE A 48 -15.13 7.45 2.91
N GLU A 49 -16.25 8.16 3.01
CA GLU A 49 -16.30 9.63 2.92
C GLU A 49 -15.45 10.27 4.01
N ALA A 50 -15.59 9.84 5.27
CA ALA A 50 -14.80 10.35 6.38
C ALA A 50 -13.28 10.11 6.21
N LEU A 51 -12.88 8.96 5.65
CA LEU A 51 -11.49 8.65 5.32
C LEU A 51 -10.95 9.56 4.21
N ARG A 52 -11.75 9.80 3.16
CA ARG A 52 -11.40 10.74 2.07
C ARG A 52 -11.27 12.17 2.59
N ASP A 53 -12.16 12.62 3.48
CA ASP A 53 -12.07 13.92 4.13
C ASP A 53 -10.88 14.02 5.10
N GLY A 54 -10.46 12.89 5.67
CA GLY A 54 -9.27 12.76 6.51
C GLY A 54 -7.99 13.07 5.75
N VAL A 55 -7.81 12.45 4.58
CA VAL A 55 -6.64 12.70 3.70
C VAL A 55 -6.78 13.96 2.84
N GLY A 56 -7.99 14.51 2.70
CA GLY A 56 -8.27 15.73 1.94
C GLY A 56 -8.14 15.57 0.42
N PRO A 57 -8.39 16.65 -0.35
CA PRO A 57 -8.45 16.60 -1.81
C PRO A 57 -7.10 16.34 -2.49
N GLY A 58 -5.98 16.64 -1.80
CA GLY A 58 -4.63 16.31 -2.26
C GLY A 58 -4.18 14.90 -1.91
N GLY A 59 -4.92 14.20 -1.04
CA GLY A 59 -4.53 12.89 -0.53
C GLY A 59 -5.01 11.74 -1.40
N THR A 60 -4.43 10.56 -1.19
CA THR A 60 -4.81 9.32 -1.88
C THR A 60 -5.19 8.25 -0.88
N LEU A 61 -6.46 7.82 -0.91
CA LEU A 61 -6.95 6.70 -0.13
C LEU A 61 -6.73 5.40 -0.89
N VAL A 62 -6.24 4.37 -0.20
CA VAL A 62 -5.91 3.05 -0.77
C VAL A 62 -6.51 1.96 0.13
N MET A 63 -7.05 0.90 -0.45
CA MET A 63 -7.48 -0.30 0.27
C MET A 63 -7.11 -1.57 -0.51
N PRO A 64 -6.82 -2.68 0.18
CA PRO A 64 -6.73 -3.98 -0.48
C PRO A 64 -8.06 -4.33 -1.16
N SER A 65 -7.99 -5.05 -2.28
CA SER A 65 -9.17 -5.36 -3.10
C SER A 65 -9.01 -6.67 -3.89
N TRP A 66 -8.22 -7.62 -3.37
CA TRP A 66 -7.99 -8.91 -4.01
C TRP A 66 -9.26 -9.77 -4.04
N THR A 67 -9.29 -10.74 -4.94
CA THR A 67 -10.37 -11.74 -5.03
C THR A 67 -10.18 -12.87 -4.02
N GLY A 68 -11.28 -13.50 -3.59
CA GLY A 68 -11.24 -14.68 -2.72
C GLY A 68 -11.07 -16.01 -3.46
N SER A 69 -10.70 -15.99 -4.74
CA SER A 69 -10.55 -17.21 -5.56
C SER A 69 -9.33 -17.14 -6.48
N ASP A 70 -8.46 -18.14 -6.33
CA ASP A 70 -7.27 -18.33 -7.17
C ASP A 70 -7.57 -19.06 -8.48
N ASP A 71 -8.75 -19.67 -8.60
CA ASP A 71 -9.14 -20.53 -9.73
C ASP A 71 -9.93 -19.79 -10.82
N VAL A 72 -10.32 -18.54 -10.56
CA VAL A 72 -11.15 -17.74 -11.46
C VAL A 72 -10.37 -16.49 -11.89
N PRO A 73 -10.35 -16.17 -13.20
CA PRO A 73 -9.77 -14.90 -13.63
C PRO A 73 -10.45 -13.69 -13.01
N PHE A 74 -9.64 -12.72 -12.65
CA PHE A 74 -10.12 -11.46 -12.09
C PHE A 74 -10.47 -10.46 -13.19
N ASP A 75 -11.58 -9.76 -12.98
CA ASP A 75 -12.02 -8.60 -13.74
C ASP A 75 -12.15 -7.42 -12.76
N PRO A 76 -11.35 -6.35 -12.89
CA PRO A 76 -11.37 -5.22 -11.96
C PRO A 76 -12.73 -4.53 -11.86
N THR A 77 -13.60 -4.68 -12.86
CA THR A 77 -14.91 -4.03 -12.95
C THR A 77 -16.04 -4.84 -12.32
N THR A 78 -15.87 -6.16 -12.14
CA THR A 78 -16.96 -7.04 -11.69
C THR A 78 -16.59 -7.98 -10.54
N THR A 79 -15.32 -8.38 -10.40
CA THR A 79 -14.91 -9.35 -9.37
C THR A 79 -15.01 -8.73 -7.98
N PRO A 80 -15.81 -9.31 -7.04
CA PRO A 80 -15.89 -8.80 -5.68
C PRO A 80 -14.54 -8.92 -4.96
N SER A 81 -14.32 -8.04 -3.99
CA SER A 81 -13.20 -8.20 -3.05
C SER A 81 -13.47 -9.42 -2.16
N SER A 82 -12.40 -10.05 -1.69
CA SER A 82 -12.50 -11.20 -0.81
C SER A 82 -13.22 -10.85 0.51
N PRO A 83 -14.09 -11.72 1.05
CA PRO A 83 -14.89 -11.40 2.23
C PRO A 83 -14.09 -11.04 3.50
N ASP A 84 -12.87 -11.56 3.64
CA ASP A 84 -11.94 -11.28 4.75
C ASP A 84 -11.48 -9.81 4.79
N LEU A 85 -11.46 -9.13 3.63
CA LEU A 85 -11.16 -7.69 3.54
C LEU A 85 -12.25 -6.79 4.13
N GLY A 86 -13.45 -7.35 4.32
CA GLY A 86 -14.59 -6.66 4.88
C GLY A 86 -15.35 -5.76 3.90
N VAL A 87 -16.55 -5.36 4.33
CA VAL A 87 -17.53 -4.65 3.49
C VAL A 87 -17.05 -3.28 3.01
N VAL A 88 -16.15 -2.61 3.74
CA VAL A 88 -15.67 -1.27 3.38
C VAL A 88 -14.76 -1.34 2.17
N ALA A 89 -13.80 -2.29 2.15
CA ALA A 89 -12.94 -2.53 1.00
C ALA A 89 -13.75 -2.90 -0.24
N ASP A 90 -14.73 -3.80 -0.08
CA ASP A 90 -15.61 -4.18 -1.18
C ASP A 90 -16.49 -3.00 -1.66
N THR A 91 -16.97 -2.15 -0.76
CA THR A 91 -17.73 -0.94 -1.15
C THR A 91 -16.84 0.08 -1.87
N PHE A 92 -15.60 0.27 -1.41
CA PHE A 92 -14.71 1.33 -1.86
C PHE A 92 -14.38 1.23 -3.34
N TRP A 93 -14.00 0.05 -3.85
CA TRP A 93 -13.62 -0.10 -5.25
C TRP A 93 -14.76 0.21 -6.24
N ARG A 94 -16.02 0.19 -5.78
CA ARG A 94 -17.21 0.50 -6.59
C ARG A 94 -17.60 1.97 -6.58
N VAL A 95 -16.94 2.80 -5.77
CA VAL A 95 -17.22 4.24 -5.70
C VAL A 95 -16.74 4.90 -7.00
N PRO A 96 -17.56 5.77 -7.64
CA PRO A 96 -17.16 6.47 -8.85
C PRO A 96 -15.82 7.22 -8.69
N GLY A 97 -14.90 7.00 -9.64
CA GLY A 97 -13.58 7.61 -9.65
C GLY A 97 -12.51 6.87 -8.86
N VAL A 98 -12.84 5.75 -8.20
CA VAL A 98 -11.84 4.84 -7.62
C VAL A 98 -11.24 3.97 -8.73
N LEU A 99 -9.90 3.93 -8.78
CA LEU A 99 -9.14 3.04 -9.66
C LEU A 99 -8.87 1.72 -8.94
N ARG A 100 -8.66 0.65 -9.70
CA ARG A 100 -8.39 -0.69 -9.18
C ARG A 100 -7.35 -1.37 -10.06
N SER A 101 -6.38 -2.06 -9.46
CA SER A 101 -5.37 -2.81 -10.22
C SER A 101 -6.02 -3.90 -11.05
N ASP A 102 -5.46 -4.17 -12.24
CA ASP A 102 -5.97 -5.18 -13.18
C ASP A 102 -5.30 -6.56 -12.97
N HIS A 103 -5.41 -7.09 -11.75
CA HIS A 103 -4.86 -8.40 -11.38
C HIS A 103 -5.48 -8.94 -10.08
N LEU A 104 -5.31 -10.25 -9.80
CA LEU A 104 -5.99 -10.94 -8.69
C LEU A 104 -5.64 -10.39 -7.31
N PHE A 105 -4.41 -9.89 -7.13
CA PHE A 105 -3.91 -9.28 -5.89
C PHE A 105 -4.23 -7.78 -5.80
N ALA A 106 -5.37 -7.36 -6.36
CA ALA A 106 -5.67 -5.95 -6.59
C ALA A 106 -5.69 -5.11 -5.32
N PHE A 107 -5.37 -3.83 -5.49
CA PHE A 107 -5.70 -2.77 -4.56
C PHE A 107 -6.61 -1.76 -5.29
N ALA A 108 -7.44 -1.08 -4.53
CA ALA A 108 -8.24 0.04 -5.00
C ALA A 108 -7.65 1.35 -4.46
N ALA A 109 -7.70 2.43 -5.23
CA ALA A 109 -7.17 3.73 -4.84
C ALA A 109 -7.97 4.90 -5.42
N ALA A 110 -8.09 5.99 -4.67
CA ALA A 110 -8.65 7.25 -5.14
C ALA A 110 -7.86 8.45 -4.61
N GLY A 111 -7.43 9.31 -5.53
CA GLY A 111 -6.62 10.49 -5.25
C GLY A 111 -5.54 10.70 -6.32
N PRO A 112 -4.70 11.74 -6.19
CA PRO A 112 -3.68 12.10 -7.18
C PRO A 112 -2.68 10.97 -7.52
N GLU A 113 -2.36 10.09 -6.57
CA GLU A 113 -1.41 8.99 -6.75
C GLU A 113 -2.09 7.66 -7.12
N ALA A 114 -3.43 7.62 -7.23
CA ALA A 114 -4.17 6.37 -7.45
C ALA A 114 -3.69 5.62 -8.69
N ALA A 115 -3.50 6.33 -9.80
CA ALA A 115 -3.03 5.73 -11.05
C ALA A 115 -1.64 5.12 -10.92
N ARG A 116 -0.75 5.73 -10.13
CA ARG A 116 0.60 5.20 -9.88
C ARG A 116 0.55 3.93 -9.04
N ILE A 117 -0.32 3.89 -8.03
CA ILE A 117 -0.46 2.77 -7.09
C ILE A 117 -1.08 1.54 -7.76
N THR A 118 -2.01 1.72 -8.70
CA THR A 118 -2.77 0.62 -9.32
C THR A 118 -2.26 0.21 -10.71
N ALA A 119 -1.16 0.80 -11.21
CA ALA A 119 -0.69 0.59 -12.59
C ALA A 119 0.21 -0.64 -12.77
N ASP A 120 0.74 -1.22 -11.69
CA ASP A 120 1.65 -2.36 -11.82
C ASP A 120 0.93 -3.60 -12.39
N PRO A 121 1.60 -4.38 -13.26
CA PRO A 121 1.07 -5.66 -13.71
C PRO A 121 1.06 -6.68 -12.56
N LEU A 122 0.48 -7.87 -12.80
CA LEU A 122 0.42 -8.96 -11.82
C LEU A 122 1.74 -9.16 -11.05
N PRO A 123 1.80 -8.81 -9.75
CA PRO A 123 2.98 -9.02 -8.92
C PRO A 123 3.08 -10.47 -8.46
N LEU A 124 4.26 -11.07 -8.56
CA LEU A 124 4.54 -12.44 -8.10
C LEU A 124 5.89 -12.48 -7.36
N PRO A 125 5.93 -12.65 -6.03
CA PRO A 125 4.79 -12.76 -5.10
C PRO A 125 3.88 -11.51 -5.01
N PRO A 126 2.68 -11.59 -4.41
CA PRO A 126 1.69 -10.50 -4.42
C PRO A 126 2.16 -9.16 -3.86
N HIS A 127 3.12 -9.17 -2.92
CA HIS A 127 3.53 -8.01 -2.14
C HIS A 127 5.00 -7.59 -2.37
N ILE A 128 5.52 -7.83 -3.58
CA ILE A 128 6.86 -7.36 -4.00
C ILE A 128 6.97 -5.82 -4.06
N PRO A 129 8.18 -5.24 -4.18
CA PRO A 129 8.33 -3.79 -4.35
C PRO A 129 7.54 -3.21 -5.53
N GLU A 130 7.47 -3.92 -6.66
CA GLU A 130 6.59 -3.58 -7.80
C GLU A 130 5.16 -4.10 -7.60
N SER A 131 4.53 -3.71 -6.49
CA SER A 131 3.12 -3.97 -6.17
C SER A 131 2.49 -2.74 -5.51
N PRO A 132 1.15 -2.66 -5.40
CA PRO A 132 0.50 -1.51 -4.77
C PRO A 132 0.99 -1.19 -3.36
N VAL A 133 1.26 -2.20 -2.52
CA VAL A 133 1.81 -1.97 -1.17
C VAL A 133 3.24 -1.43 -1.22
N GLY A 134 4.04 -1.88 -2.20
CA GLY A 134 5.36 -1.29 -2.49
C GLY A 134 5.26 0.17 -2.95
N ARG A 135 4.25 0.52 -3.75
CA ARG A 135 3.99 1.92 -4.14
C ARG A 135 3.60 2.80 -2.97
N VAL A 136 2.78 2.32 -2.05
CA VAL A 136 2.45 3.05 -0.81
C VAL A 136 3.72 3.31 0.00
N HIS A 137 4.60 2.31 0.15
CA HIS A 137 5.90 2.48 0.82
C HIS A 137 6.81 3.51 0.11
N ASP A 138 6.94 3.42 -1.22
CA ASP A 138 7.75 4.35 -2.02
C ASP A 138 7.28 5.81 -1.87
N LEU A 139 5.96 6.00 -1.82
CA LEU A 139 5.28 7.28 -1.67
C LEU A 139 5.29 7.82 -0.23
N ASP A 140 5.97 7.13 0.70
CA ASP A 140 5.98 7.49 2.12
C ASP A 140 4.59 7.53 2.77
N GLY A 141 3.70 6.65 2.30
CA GLY A 141 2.33 6.58 2.78
C GLY A 141 2.21 6.06 4.22
N GLN A 142 1.07 6.34 4.82
CA GLN A 142 0.66 5.83 6.13
C GLN A 142 -0.19 4.57 5.97
N VAL A 143 -0.11 3.66 6.93
CA VAL A 143 -0.93 2.45 7.04
C VAL A 143 -1.82 2.58 8.28
N LEU A 144 -3.13 2.51 8.06
CA LEU A 144 -4.16 2.58 9.09
C LEU A 144 -4.79 1.20 9.28
N LEU A 145 -4.58 0.61 10.46
CA LEU A 145 -5.24 -0.60 10.91
C LEU A 145 -6.47 -0.21 11.73
N LEU A 146 -7.65 -0.23 11.10
CA LEU A 146 -8.90 0.24 11.66
C LEU A 146 -9.74 -0.93 12.20
N GLY A 147 -9.56 -1.26 13.48
CA GLY A 147 -10.27 -2.38 14.12
C GLY A 147 -9.74 -3.76 13.74
N VAL A 148 -8.51 -3.81 13.24
CA VAL A 148 -7.73 -5.03 12.94
C VAL A 148 -6.34 -4.93 13.58
N GLY A 149 -5.64 -6.05 13.71
CA GLY A 149 -4.25 -6.10 14.16
C GLY A 149 -3.27 -6.10 12.99
N HIS A 150 -1.98 -6.26 13.30
CA HIS A 150 -0.93 -6.40 12.30
C HIS A 150 -0.98 -7.72 11.53
N ASP A 151 -1.78 -8.69 11.98
CA ASP A 151 -2.12 -9.88 11.20
C ASP A 151 -2.75 -9.53 9.83
N ALA A 152 -3.37 -8.35 9.71
CA ALA A 152 -3.91 -7.82 8.46
C ALA A 152 -2.99 -6.82 7.74
N ASP A 153 -1.81 -6.50 8.28
CA ASP A 153 -0.91 -5.47 7.75
C ASP A 153 -0.07 -6.03 6.59
N THR A 154 -0.55 -5.84 5.36
CA THR A 154 0.11 -6.36 4.15
C THR A 154 1.50 -5.76 3.92
N THR A 155 1.85 -4.67 4.60
CA THR A 155 3.18 -4.04 4.53
C THR A 155 4.25 -4.93 5.16
N LEU A 156 3.89 -5.79 6.11
CA LEU A 156 4.83 -6.75 6.71
C LEU A 156 5.24 -7.85 5.72
N HIS A 157 4.36 -8.28 4.83
CA HIS A 157 4.74 -9.18 3.74
C HIS A 157 5.72 -8.55 2.75
N LEU A 158 5.62 -7.24 2.50
CA LEU A 158 6.64 -6.51 1.74
C LEU A 158 7.99 -6.54 2.47
N ALA A 159 8.00 -6.33 3.79
CA ALA A 159 9.22 -6.37 4.58
C ALA A 159 9.90 -7.76 4.56
N GLU A 160 9.11 -8.84 4.63
CA GLU A 160 9.62 -10.21 4.47
C GLU A 160 10.32 -10.43 3.13
N LEU A 161 9.74 -9.93 2.03
CA LEU A 161 10.31 -10.04 0.71
C LEU A 161 11.59 -9.22 0.57
N LEU A 162 11.62 -8.00 1.13
CA LEU A 162 12.80 -7.14 1.17
C LEU A 162 13.92 -7.75 2.03
N ALA A 163 13.59 -8.43 3.12
CA ALA A 163 14.55 -9.17 3.96
C ALA A 163 15.11 -10.43 3.28
N GLY A 164 14.46 -10.90 2.20
CA GLY A 164 14.84 -12.14 1.54
C GLY A 164 14.58 -13.38 2.39
N VAL A 165 13.47 -13.41 3.15
CA VAL A 165 13.12 -14.56 4.01
C VAL A 165 13.15 -15.87 3.21
N PRO A 166 13.54 -17.01 3.82
CA PRO A 166 13.85 -18.23 3.07
C PRO A 166 12.64 -19.11 2.74
N TYR A 167 11.42 -18.80 3.20
CA TYR A 167 10.23 -19.63 2.98
C TYR A 167 9.40 -19.15 1.78
N ARG A 168 8.98 -20.09 0.94
CA ARG A 168 8.08 -19.87 -0.21
C ARG A 168 7.12 -21.05 -0.35
N VAL A 169 5.89 -20.92 0.15
CA VAL A 169 4.87 -21.96 -0.03
C VAL A 169 4.34 -21.94 -1.48
N PRO A 170 4.11 -23.10 -2.12
CA PRO A 170 3.52 -23.14 -3.45
C PRO A 170 2.11 -22.58 -3.46
N LYS A 171 1.85 -21.66 -4.38
CA LYS A 171 0.57 -21.00 -4.60
C LYS A 171 0.30 -20.91 -6.09
N HIS A 172 -0.95 -20.66 -6.44
CA HIS A 172 -1.32 -20.43 -7.83
C HIS A 172 -2.32 -19.29 -7.95
N CYS A 173 -2.46 -18.78 -9.16
CA CYS A 173 -3.51 -17.84 -9.54
C CYS A 173 -3.94 -18.11 -10.98
N THR A 174 -5.16 -17.73 -11.36
CA THR A 174 -5.68 -17.96 -12.71
C THR A 174 -5.88 -16.63 -13.42
N VAL A 175 -5.23 -16.45 -14.56
CA VAL A 175 -5.33 -15.24 -15.38
C VAL A 175 -6.00 -15.53 -16.72
N LEU A 176 -6.43 -14.49 -17.45
CA LEU A 176 -6.77 -14.63 -18.86
C LEU A 176 -5.52 -14.47 -19.73
N ARG A 177 -5.20 -15.47 -20.55
CA ARG A 177 -4.22 -15.38 -21.65
C ARG A 177 -4.92 -15.73 -22.95
N ASP A 178 -4.89 -14.80 -23.91
CA ASP A 178 -5.56 -14.95 -25.20
C ASP A 178 -7.05 -15.35 -25.07
N GLY A 179 -7.74 -14.75 -24.08
CA GLY A 179 -9.15 -15.01 -23.78
C GLY A 179 -9.44 -16.36 -23.11
N ARG A 180 -8.42 -17.11 -22.68
CA ARG A 180 -8.57 -18.41 -22.01
C ARG A 180 -7.98 -18.37 -20.59
N PRO A 181 -8.62 -19.02 -19.60
CA PRO A 181 -8.03 -19.21 -18.28
C PRO A 181 -6.69 -19.94 -18.35
N ALA A 182 -5.67 -19.38 -17.72
CA ALA A 182 -4.33 -19.94 -17.62
C ALA A 182 -3.85 -19.84 -16.17
N ARG A 183 -3.49 -20.99 -15.60
CA ARG A 183 -2.96 -21.09 -14.24
C ARG A 183 -1.48 -20.71 -14.22
N ILE A 184 -1.10 -19.89 -13.25
CA ILE A 184 0.28 -19.50 -12.97
C ILE A 184 0.62 -20.02 -11.58
N GLU A 185 1.69 -20.80 -11.47
CA GLU A 185 2.26 -21.26 -10.20
C GLU A 185 3.36 -20.28 -9.74
N TYR A 186 3.41 -20.00 -8.46
CA TYR A 186 4.45 -19.18 -7.83
C TYR A 186 4.71 -19.64 -6.39
N GLY A 187 5.77 -19.13 -5.78
CA GLY A 187 6.05 -19.35 -4.36
C GLY A 187 5.77 -18.08 -3.57
N GLU A 188 5.08 -18.16 -2.45
CA GLU A 188 4.69 -17.00 -1.63
C GLU A 188 5.27 -17.10 -0.21
N ASN A 189 5.65 -15.97 0.38
CA ASN A 189 6.04 -15.85 1.79
C ASN A 189 4.81 -15.85 2.71
N ASP A 190 3.94 -16.84 2.56
CA ASP A 190 2.65 -16.93 3.25
C ASP A 190 2.67 -17.91 4.44
N HIS A 191 1.89 -17.60 5.46
CA HIS A 191 1.75 -18.29 6.74
C HIS A 191 0.57 -17.68 7.53
N CYS A 192 0.26 -18.17 8.74
CA CYS A 192 -0.93 -17.73 9.49
C CYS A 192 -0.98 -16.25 9.93
N CYS A 193 0.11 -15.50 9.76
CA CYS A 193 0.25 -14.06 10.05
C CYS A 193 0.03 -13.61 11.51
N GLU A 194 -0.39 -14.48 12.43
CA GLU A 194 -0.61 -14.11 13.84
C GLU A 194 0.62 -13.44 14.50
N ARG A 195 1.83 -13.87 14.14
CA ARG A 195 3.09 -13.32 14.69
C ARG A 195 3.50 -11.99 14.09
N PHE A 196 2.80 -11.50 13.07
CA PHE A 196 2.88 -10.08 12.71
C PHE A 196 2.47 -9.18 13.88
N GLY A 197 1.70 -9.69 14.84
CA GLY A 197 1.39 -9.01 16.09
C GLY A 197 2.61 -8.52 16.89
N PHE A 198 3.81 -9.06 16.68
CA PHE A 198 5.02 -8.50 17.31
C PHE A 198 5.34 -7.07 16.87
N ALA A 199 4.95 -6.69 15.64
CA ALA A 199 5.14 -5.33 15.14
C ALA A 199 4.45 -4.28 16.02
N ASP A 200 3.36 -4.64 16.72
CA ASP A 200 2.66 -3.72 17.63
C ASP A 200 3.59 -3.22 18.75
N GLU A 201 4.31 -4.14 19.41
CA GLU A 201 5.23 -3.77 20.49
C GLU A 201 6.47 -3.04 19.95
N TRP A 202 7.02 -3.47 18.82
CA TRP A 202 8.21 -2.85 18.24
C TRP A 202 7.96 -1.41 17.81
N LEU A 203 6.86 -1.15 17.10
CA LEU A 203 6.48 0.20 16.67
C LEU A 203 6.11 1.09 17.86
N ARG A 204 5.41 0.54 18.85
CA ARG A 204 5.07 1.26 20.09
C ARG A 204 6.33 1.65 20.89
N ALA A 205 7.28 0.72 21.05
CA ALA A 205 8.54 0.98 21.73
C ALA A 205 9.37 2.07 21.01
N GLY A 206 9.35 2.06 19.68
CA GLY A 206 9.99 3.08 18.84
C GLY A 206 9.24 4.42 18.79
N LYS A 207 8.02 4.52 19.35
CA LYS A 207 7.10 5.66 19.18
C LYS A 207 6.79 5.96 17.70
N LEU A 208 6.71 4.91 16.88
CA LEU A 208 6.46 4.96 15.44
C LEU A 208 5.00 4.64 15.08
N GLN A 209 4.20 4.25 16.07
CA GLN A 209 2.77 3.98 15.93
C GLN A 209 1.95 4.91 16.81
N SER A 210 1.00 5.61 16.20
CA SER A 210 -0.06 6.35 16.87
C SER A 210 -1.27 5.45 17.10
N GLU A 211 -1.95 5.64 18.23
CA GLU A 211 -3.09 4.83 18.63
C GLU A 211 -4.21 5.68 19.20
N GLY A 212 -5.44 5.33 18.86
CA GLY A 212 -6.60 6.08 19.30
C GLY A 212 -7.91 5.52 18.79
N PRO A 213 -9.05 6.07 19.23
CA PRO A 213 -10.34 5.70 18.71
C PRO A 213 -10.55 6.31 17.31
N VAL A 214 -11.05 5.50 16.37
CA VAL A 214 -11.65 5.97 15.10
C VAL A 214 -12.95 5.21 14.91
N GLY A 215 -14.05 5.94 14.78
CA GLY A 215 -15.37 5.39 15.06
C GLY A 215 -15.41 4.80 16.47
N HIS A 216 -15.84 3.53 16.57
CA HIS A 216 -15.80 2.75 17.81
C HIS A 216 -14.66 1.71 17.83
N ALA A 217 -13.77 1.75 16.85
CA ALA A 217 -12.63 0.85 16.76
C ALA A 217 -11.40 1.44 17.45
N HIS A 218 -10.58 0.56 18.01
CA HIS A 218 -9.18 0.90 18.28
C HIS A 218 -8.42 0.90 16.96
N ALA A 219 -7.79 2.03 16.65
CA ALA A 219 -7.05 2.25 15.42
C ALA A 219 -5.56 2.43 15.71
N ARG A 220 -4.75 1.92 14.79
CA ARG A 220 -3.29 2.09 14.76
C ARG A 220 -2.89 2.77 13.46
N LEU A 221 -1.99 3.73 13.54
CA LEU A 221 -1.46 4.44 12.38
C LEU A 221 0.07 4.47 12.47
N ALA A 222 0.73 4.00 11.43
CA ALA A 222 2.18 4.08 11.30
C ALA A 222 2.56 4.37 9.85
N ARG A 223 3.76 4.92 9.60
CA ARG A 223 4.26 5.10 8.24
C ARG A 223 4.68 3.75 7.67
N ALA A 224 4.37 3.49 6.41
CA ALA A 224 4.75 2.26 5.72
C ALA A 224 6.26 2.01 5.78
N ARG A 225 7.08 3.08 5.68
CA ARG A 225 8.54 3.00 5.81
C ARG A 225 9.00 2.58 7.20
N ASP A 226 8.32 3.03 8.24
CA ASP A 226 8.66 2.70 9.62
C ASP A 226 8.29 1.24 9.93
N ILE A 227 7.14 0.77 9.43
CA ILE A 227 6.74 -0.65 9.51
C ILE A 227 7.80 -1.54 8.83
N VAL A 228 8.19 -1.22 7.59
CA VAL A 228 9.21 -1.98 6.87
C VAL A 228 10.56 -1.93 7.60
N ALA A 229 11.02 -0.75 8.01
CA ALA A 229 12.33 -0.59 8.64
C ALA A 229 12.47 -1.42 9.92
N VAL A 230 11.46 -1.37 10.79
CA VAL A 230 11.45 -2.13 12.05
C VAL A 230 11.39 -3.64 11.78
N ALA A 231 10.53 -4.09 10.86
CA ALA A 231 10.46 -5.50 10.50
C ALA A 231 11.78 -6.02 9.91
N LEU A 232 12.44 -5.23 9.06
CA LEU A 232 13.75 -5.58 8.49
C LEU A 232 14.83 -5.73 9.58
N GLU A 233 14.86 -4.85 10.58
CA GLU A 233 15.80 -4.96 11.71
C GLU A 233 15.63 -6.30 12.43
N HIS A 234 14.40 -6.69 12.73
CA HIS A 234 14.12 -7.95 13.41
C HIS A 234 14.38 -9.19 12.54
N LEU A 235 13.98 -9.15 11.26
CA LEU A 235 14.20 -10.25 10.31
C LEU A 235 15.68 -10.47 9.96
N ALA A 236 16.51 -9.44 10.05
CA ALA A 236 17.96 -9.57 9.89
C ALA A 236 18.59 -10.45 10.98
N HIS A 237 17.99 -10.51 12.18
CA HIS A 237 18.44 -11.33 13.29
C HIS A 237 17.83 -12.74 13.25
N ASP A 238 16.54 -12.85 12.94
CA ASP A 238 15.84 -14.13 12.79
C ASP A 238 14.90 -14.08 11.56
N PRO A 239 15.32 -14.64 10.42
CA PRO A 239 14.50 -14.61 9.21
C PRO A 239 13.27 -15.52 9.26
N LEU A 240 13.10 -16.31 10.33
CA LEU A 240 11.92 -17.16 10.57
C LEU A 240 11.04 -16.62 11.70
N LEU A 241 11.28 -15.38 12.16
CA LEU A 241 10.66 -14.80 13.34
C LEU A 241 9.13 -14.81 13.29
N PHE A 242 8.54 -14.55 12.12
CA PHE A 242 7.09 -14.57 11.93
C PHE A 242 6.49 -15.97 11.81
N LEU A 243 7.31 -17.01 11.69
CA LEU A 243 6.84 -18.39 11.76
C LEU A 243 6.72 -18.84 13.21
N HIS A 244 5.57 -19.42 13.56
CA HIS A 244 5.42 -20.12 14.83
C HIS A 244 6.49 -21.21 14.98
N PRO A 245 7.04 -21.42 16.21
CA PRO A 245 7.93 -22.53 16.46
C PRO A 245 7.19 -23.87 16.23
N PRO A 246 7.87 -24.95 15.85
CA PRO A 246 7.21 -26.24 15.58
C PRO A 246 6.35 -26.75 16.75
N ALA A 247 6.74 -26.44 17.98
CA ALA A 247 6.00 -26.82 19.19
C ALA A 247 4.60 -26.19 19.30
N ALA A 248 4.32 -25.12 18.56
CA ALA A 248 3.01 -24.47 18.53
C ALA A 248 1.98 -25.22 17.67
N GLY A 249 2.41 -26.15 16.80
CA GLY A 249 1.51 -26.95 15.97
C GLY A 249 0.73 -26.17 14.91
N CYS A 250 1.25 -25.01 14.47
CA CYS A 250 0.63 -24.21 13.41
C CYS A 250 0.95 -24.80 12.03
N SER A 251 -0.04 -25.40 11.37
CA SER A 251 0.12 -26.10 10.09
C SER A 251 0.65 -25.21 8.96
N GLU A 252 0.21 -23.95 8.91
CA GLU A 252 0.63 -22.96 7.91
C GLU A 252 2.09 -22.55 8.11
N CYS A 253 2.48 -22.21 9.35
CA CYS A 253 3.87 -21.90 9.67
C CYS A 253 4.80 -23.10 9.47
N ASP A 254 4.34 -24.32 9.76
CA ASP A 254 5.10 -25.54 9.50
C ASP A 254 5.26 -25.80 7.99
N ALA A 255 4.26 -25.46 7.17
CA ALA A 255 4.36 -25.54 5.72
C ALA A 255 5.39 -24.54 5.17
N ALA A 256 5.35 -23.29 5.64
CA ALA A 256 6.35 -22.28 5.31
C ALA A 256 7.76 -22.74 5.74
N ARG A 257 7.91 -23.27 6.96
CA ARG A 257 9.20 -23.78 7.45
C ARG A 257 9.74 -24.92 6.58
N ARG A 258 8.91 -25.88 6.18
CA ARG A 258 9.29 -26.97 5.27
C ARG A 258 9.69 -26.49 3.87
N SER A 259 9.17 -25.35 3.43
CA SER A 259 9.50 -24.80 2.11
C SER A 259 10.91 -24.21 2.01
N THR A 260 11.54 -23.90 3.16
CA THR A 260 12.90 -23.33 3.20
C THR A 260 13.93 -24.24 2.52
N ASP A 261 13.82 -25.55 2.69
CA ASP A 261 14.67 -26.56 2.05
C ASP A 261 14.52 -26.59 0.51
N GLN A 262 13.40 -26.10 -0.02
CA GLN A 262 13.10 -26.06 -1.45
C GLN A 262 13.69 -24.82 -2.13
N VAL A 263 13.69 -23.67 -1.44
CA VAL A 263 14.26 -22.41 -1.93
C VAL A 263 15.78 -22.52 -2.09
N VAL A 264 16.47 -23.20 -1.16
CA VAL A 264 17.91 -23.49 -1.26
C VAL A 264 18.25 -24.29 -2.53
N ARG A 265 17.30 -25.10 -3.05
CA ARG A 265 17.50 -25.94 -4.23
C ARG A 265 17.12 -25.28 -5.56
N ARG A 266 16.33 -24.20 -5.53
CA ARG A 266 15.89 -23.43 -6.71
C ARG A 266 15.77 -21.94 -6.37
N PRO A 267 16.89 -21.19 -6.36
CA PRO A 267 16.83 -19.74 -6.16
C PRO A 267 16.01 -19.08 -7.26
N LEU A 268 15.20 -18.08 -6.88
CA LEU A 268 14.47 -17.24 -7.83
C LEU A 268 15.48 -16.55 -8.76
N THR A 269 15.41 -16.82 -10.06
CA THR A 269 16.00 -15.93 -11.04
C THR A 269 15.18 -14.65 -11.05
N LEU A 270 15.62 -13.65 -10.28
CA LEU A 270 15.21 -12.27 -10.51
C LEU A 270 15.72 -11.91 -11.90
N THR A 271 14.84 -11.92 -12.89
CA THR A 271 15.14 -11.35 -14.21
C THR A 271 15.42 -9.87 -13.98
N PRO A 272 16.63 -9.36 -14.26
CA PRO A 272 16.91 -7.95 -14.07
C PRO A 272 16.01 -7.14 -14.99
N THR A 273 15.23 -6.23 -14.41
CA THR A 273 14.49 -5.21 -15.14
C THR A 273 15.47 -4.45 -16.05
N PRO A 274 15.20 -4.25 -17.34
CA PRO A 274 16.07 -3.43 -18.17
C PRO A 274 16.10 -2.03 -17.56
N ALA A 275 17.28 -1.59 -17.13
CA ALA A 275 17.50 -0.25 -16.62
C ALA A 275 16.91 0.75 -17.62
N ARG A 276 15.91 1.52 -17.17
CA ARG A 276 15.37 2.65 -17.93
C ARG A 276 16.55 3.54 -18.32
N ALA A 277 16.86 3.59 -19.61
CA ALA A 277 17.82 4.54 -20.15
C ALA A 277 17.34 5.94 -19.77
N ALA A 278 18.06 6.58 -18.84
CA ALA A 278 17.89 7.99 -18.56
C ALA A 278 18.11 8.74 -19.88
N ALA A 279 17.05 9.31 -20.43
CA ALA A 279 17.12 10.23 -21.55
C ALA A 279 17.93 11.45 -21.09
N ARG A 280 19.24 11.41 -21.33
CA ARG A 280 20.11 12.58 -21.24
C ARG A 280 19.74 13.49 -22.40
N THR A 281 18.87 14.46 -22.15
CA THR A 281 18.76 15.65 -22.99
C THR A 281 20.12 16.35 -22.97
N ARG A 282 20.86 16.25 -24.07
CA ARG A 282 22.06 17.04 -24.29
C ARG A 282 21.60 18.48 -24.54
N SER A 283 21.72 19.33 -23.52
CA SER A 283 21.78 20.77 -23.69
C SER A 283 23.06 21.12 -24.45
N ALA A 284 22.91 21.60 -25.69
CA ALA A 284 23.99 22.18 -26.45
C ALA A 284 24.22 23.61 -25.96
N SER A 285 25.20 23.79 -25.07
CA SER A 285 25.79 25.08 -24.76
C SER A 285 26.84 25.41 -25.82
N ALA A 286 26.56 26.39 -26.69
CA ALA A 286 27.58 27.10 -27.46
C ALA A 286 27.81 28.46 -26.78
N ARG A 287 29.00 28.62 -26.20
CA ARG A 287 29.51 29.91 -25.68
C ARG A 287 30.00 30.79 -26.85
N PRO A 288 29.95 32.13 -26.70
CA PRO A 288 30.45 33.08 -27.69
C PRO A 288 31.95 33.36 -27.51
N ALA A 289 32.63 33.71 -28.60
CA ALA A 289 34.01 34.19 -28.58
C ALA A 289 34.08 35.68 -28.98
N GLY A 290 34.59 36.51 -28.04
CA GLY A 290 35.51 37.64 -28.24
C GLY A 290 35.13 38.84 -29.13
N GLY A 291 35.03 40.04 -28.51
CA GLY A 291 35.06 41.37 -29.17
C GLY A 291 36.48 41.84 -29.60
N PRO A 292 36.84 43.16 -29.67
CA PRO A 292 36.07 44.36 -29.24
C PRO A 292 36.19 45.68 -30.09
N ALA A 293 35.40 46.68 -29.65
CA ALA A 293 35.63 48.15 -29.55
C ALA A 293 35.44 49.12 -30.78
N PRO A 294 35.38 50.47 -30.59
CA PRO A 294 34.37 51.26 -29.86
C PRO A 294 33.94 52.59 -30.58
N GLY A 295 32.99 53.35 -30.00
CA GLY A 295 32.60 54.73 -30.39
C GLY A 295 31.23 54.78 -31.09
N GLU A 296 30.26 55.66 -30.82
CA GLU A 296 30.22 56.99 -30.20
C GLU A 296 28.93 57.17 -29.35
N SER A 297 28.91 58.27 -28.60
CA SER A 297 27.93 58.66 -27.58
C SER A 297 26.81 59.57 -28.17
N PRO A 298 25.97 60.31 -27.41
CA PRO A 298 24.53 60.04 -27.34
C PRO A 298 23.63 61.24 -27.70
N ALA A 299 22.33 61.00 -27.94
CA ALA A 299 21.28 62.04 -27.86
C ALA A 299 19.94 61.38 -27.49
N ARG A 300 19.48 61.48 -26.23
CA ARG A 300 18.57 62.50 -25.65
C ARG A 300 17.09 62.38 -26.08
N ALA A 301 16.26 62.21 -25.04
CA ALA A 301 14.99 62.89 -24.76
C ALA A 301 13.66 62.27 -25.22
N THR A 302 13.02 61.62 -24.23
CA THR A 302 11.63 61.81 -23.73
C THR A 302 10.39 61.42 -24.56
N PRO A 303 9.26 61.12 -23.88
CA PRO A 303 8.16 60.31 -24.40
C PRO A 303 6.89 61.11 -24.73
N ALA A 304 5.99 60.54 -25.52
CA ALA A 304 4.58 60.94 -25.57
C ALA A 304 3.68 59.72 -25.84
N LEU A 305 2.76 59.49 -24.90
CA LEU A 305 1.51 58.71 -25.03
C LEU A 305 0.44 59.58 -25.77
N PRO A 306 -0.82 59.15 -25.94
CA PRO A 306 -1.29 58.29 -27.03
C PRO A 306 -2.45 58.97 -27.81
N SER A 307 -2.94 58.30 -28.85
CA SER A 307 -4.34 58.32 -29.31
C SER A 307 -4.63 57.02 -30.04
#